data_AF-A0A6J2QU41-F1
#
_entry.id   AF-A0A6J2QU41-F1
#
_cell.length_a   1.000
_cell.length_b   1.000
_cell.length_c   1.000
_cell.angle_alpha   90.00
_cell.angle_beta   90.00
_cell.angle_gamma   90.00
#
_symmetry.space_group_name_H-M   'P 1'
#
loop_
_entity.id
_entity.type
_entity.pdbx_description
1 polymer ?
#
loop_
_entity_poly.entity_id
_entity_poly.type
_entity_poly.pdbx_seq_one_letter_code
_entity_poly.pdbx_strand_id
1 'polypeptide(L)'
;MGSSTGCQDAMEFPRFTFNPKEGIDNPALVLSDDPEPDQSPLPRLCQLKRLEGQGFGFYLRVDQSSQGFEIRNVDPWSPAEQSGLRDGDRVLEVNEENVDNMDFSRIVGKIQSCGLHLFLLVLRREEYEQAVSVGVDLQILAKASKGDRWSRPRLCHISRHVEYGLGMTIVSVEGQKGQYIVSTVTDGAAEKAGVCTGDRLIWINGVTVSTLTHSTLNRTVKKSGDSVTVLVIDRESESCNVRRKMPTLPVVAECCSLPHTPKTMHLVKGPDGYGFLLRQEKLAGTRRIVHVLREVDVGSPAEGAGMEDGDLLLAVNGNPIESMEHEDIVKKIRESCDKVILTSISIPGRDFYRELGIPPLLFHDKCTLKDVRQRTASHCTKNQSATPLSDGDGCTTYSTMYVQDGGETGSGFHSDHVPDRSGTLTTQLSDRTSDAFL
;
A
#
# COMPACT_ATOMS: atom_id res chain seq x y z
N MET A 1 73.30 29.02 35.08
CA MET A 1 72.10 28.46 34.42
C MET A 1 70.91 28.71 35.31
N GLY A 2 69.77 29.10 34.74
CA GLY A 2 68.54 29.49 35.43
C GLY A 2 68.23 30.97 35.21
N SER A 3 67.01 31.41 34.88
CA SER A 3 65.73 30.77 34.58
C SER A 3 64.87 31.78 33.81
N SER A 4 63.95 31.26 32.99
CA SER A 4 63.03 31.97 32.09
C SER A 4 61.90 32.75 32.78
N THR A 5 61.55 33.91 32.23
CA THR A 5 60.37 34.73 32.54
C THR A 5 59.22 34.56 31.53
N GLY A 6 57.99 34.82 31.99
CA GLY A 6 56.71 34.48 31.38
C GLY A 6 56.06 35.48 30.42
N CYS A 7 54.79 35.17 30.14
CA CYS A 7 53.86 35.60 29.09
C CYS A 7 53.28 37.03 29.19
N GLN A 8 52.86 37.60 28.05
CA GLN A 8 51.48 38.02 27.69
C GLN A 8 51.52 39.06 26.56
N ASP A 9 50.91 38.77 25.40
CA ASP A 9 50.62 39.77 24.36
C ASP A 9 49.11 39.78 24.08
N ALA A 10 48.54 40.99 24.11
CA ALA A 10 47.11 41.27 24.14
C ALA A 10 46.52 41.51 22.75
N MET A 11 45.27 41.07 22.52
CA MET A 11 44.47 41.37 21.33
C MET A 11 44.15 42.88 21.25
N GLU A 12 44.46 43.51 20.12
CA GLU A 12 43.95 44.84 19.75
C GLU A 12 42.52 44.72 19.18
N PHE A 13 41.59 45.51 19.72
CA PHE A 13 40.29 45.77 19.10
C PHE A 13 40.28 47.18 18.50
N PRO A 14 39.78 47.38 17.26
CA PRO A 14 39.71 48.70 16.65
C PRO A 14 38.69 49.60 17.36
N ARG A 15 39.09 50.86 17.58
CA ARG A 15 38.33 51.87 18.31
C ARG A 15 37.22 52.44 17.43
N PHE A 16 35.96 52.15 17.75
CA PHE A 16 34.79 52.70 17.08
C PHE A 16 34.66 54.21 17.34
N THR A 17 34.55 55.02 16.29
CA THR A 17 34.32 56.47 16.37
C THR A 17 32.95 56.79 15.79
N PHE A 18 32.04 57.31 16.62
CA PHE A 18 30.66 57.62 16.25
C PHE A 18 30.57 59.00 15.58
N ASN A 19 30.08 59.05 14.34
CA ASN A 19 29.82 60.29 13.61
C ASN A 19 28.30 60.63 13.66
N PRO A 20 27.87 61.66 14.41
CA PRO A 20 26.45 61.94 14.65
C PRO A 20 25.65 62.36 13.40
N LYS A 21 26.32 62.68 12.28
CA LYS A 21 25.65 63.07 11.02
C LYS A 21 25.40 61.92 10.06
N GLU A 22 26.06 60.77 10.23
CA GLU A 22 25.98 59.64 9.28
C GLU A 22 25.07 58.50 9.75
N GLY A 23 24.54 58.58 10.98
CA GLY A 23 23.76 57.47 11.54
C GLY A 23 24.63 56.22 11.76
N ILE A 24 24.07 55.24 12.45
CA ILE A 24 24.72 53.93 12.59
C ILE A 24 24.25 53.10 11.40
N ASP A 25 25.11 52.86 10.42
CA ASP A 25 24.90 51.77 9.47
C ASP A 25 24.96 50.46 10.28
N ASN A 26 23.81 50.02 10.75
CA ASN A 26 23.67 48.72 11.40
C ASN A 26 23.44 47.69 10.29
N PRO A 27 24.45 46.88 9.91
CA PRO A 27 24.27 45.84 8.89
C PRO A 27 23.22 44.79 9.30
N ALA A 28 22.78 44.76 10.55
CA ALA A 28 21.70 43.90 11.04
C ALA A 28 20.28 44.40 10.72
N LEU A 29 20.12 45.54 10.02
CA LEU A 29 18.81 46.08 9.61
C LEU A 29 18.61 46.12 8.09
N VAL A 30 19.38 45.33 7.32
CA VAL A 30 18.93 44.93 6.00
C VAL A 30 17.80 43.92 6.23
N LEU A 31 16.56 44.41 6.22
CA LEU A 31 15.40 43.58 5.97
C LEU A 31 15.55 43.07 4.54
N SER A 32 16.34 42.01 4.35
CA SER A 32 16.15 41.15 3.19
C SER A 32 14.70 40.72 3.26
N ASP A 33 13.92 41.05 2.23
CA ASP A 33 12.62 40.43 2.01
C ASP A 33 12.83 38.93 2.18
N ASP A 34 12.40 38.37 3.32
CA ASP A 34 12.35 36.93 3.50
C ASP A 34 11.51 36.44 2.32
N PRO A 35 12.02 35.56 1.44
CA PRO A 35 11.18 34.98 0.41
C PRO A 35 9.99 34.39 1.14
N GLU A 36 8.78 34.86 0.80
CA GLU A 36 7.54 34.31 1.37
C GLU A 36 7.68 32.79 1.35
N PRO A 37 7.38 32.10 2.48
CA PRO A 37 7.59 30.67 2.56
C PRO A 37 6.93 30.04 1.34
N ASP A 38 7.72 29.36 0.52
CA ASP A 38 7.30 28.77 -0.76
C ASP A 38 6.01 27.98 -0.49
N GLN A 39 4.84 28.57 -0.78
CA GLN A 39 3.52 28.03 -0.41
C GLN A 39 3.13 26.87 -1.33
N SER A 40 4.13 26.07 -1.70
CA SER A 40 3.93 24.81 -2.38
C SER A 40 3.13 23.89 -1.45
N PRO A 41 2.01 23.33 -1.92
CA PRO A 41 1.17 22.46 -1.12
C PRO A 41 1.99 21.27 -0.66
N LEU A 42 2.08 21.00 0.65
CA LEU A 42 2.93 19.94 1.18
C LEU A 42 2.08 18.72 1.56
N PRO A 43 2.19 17.59 0.82
CA PRO A 43 1.45 16.38 1.17
C PRO A 43 1.83 15.86 2.56
N ARG A 44 0.81 15.46 3.31
CA ARG A 44 0.95 14.89 4.64
C ARG A 44 0.74 13.38 4.61
N LEU A 45 1.64 12.66 5.24
CA LEU A 45 1.54 11.22 5.39
C LEU A 45 0.76 10.87 6.66
N CYS A 46 -0.37 10.22 6.50
CA CYS A 46 -1.18 9.68 7.60
C CYS A 46 -0.88 8.18 7.74
N GLN A 47 -0.34 7.80 8.89
CA GLN A 47 -0.15 6.40 9.26
C GLN A 47 -1.30 5.95 10.15
N LEU A 48 -2.19 5.12 9.60
CA LEU A 48 -3.29 4.53 10.34
C LEU A 48 -2.88 3.13 10.80
N LYS A 49 -3.09 2.85 12.08
CA LYS A 49 -2.89 1.53 12.69
C LYS A 49 -4.16 1.12 13.41
N ARG A 50 -4.74 0.00 13.00
CA ARG A 50 -5.95 -0.56 13.60
C ARG A 50 -5.67 -1.88 14.31
N LEU A 51 -6.61 -2.30 15.15
CA LEU A 51 -6.67 -3.67 15.67
C LEU A 51 -7.42 -4.59 14.69
N GLU A 52 -7.24 -5.90 14.86
CA GLU A 52 -7.99 -6.89 14.09
C GLU A 52 -9.51 -6.76 14.38
N GLY A 53 -10.33 -6.76 13.32
CA GLY A 53 -11.77 -6.53 13.41
C GLY A 53 -12.20 -5.06 13.52
N GLN A 54 -11.28 -4.11 13.70
CA GLN A 54 -11.59 -2.68 13.77
C GLN A 54 -11.62 -2.04 12.37
N GLY A 55 -12.51 -1.09 12.12
CA GLY A 55 -12.42 -0.19 10.97
C GLY A 55 -11.29 0.83 11.12
N PHE A 56 -10.91 1.51 10.03
CA PHE A 56 -10.01 2.66 10.13
C PHE A 56 -10.74 3.94 10.59
N GLY A 57 -12.07 3.98 10.52
CA GLY A 57 -12.93 5.07 11.00
C GLY A 57 -12.95 6.30 10.08
N PHE A 58 -13.05 6.06 8.77
CA PHE A 58 -13.27 7.11 7.78
C PHE A 58 -14.07 6.55 6.61
N TYR A 59 -14.65 7.45 5.81
CA TYR A 59 -15.33 7.13 4.56
C TYR A 59 -14.54 7.71 3.40
N LEU A 60 -14.49 6.95 2.31
CA LEU A 60 -13.87 7.38 1.06
C LEU A 60 -14.98 7.71 0.06
N ARG A 61 -14.88 8.88 -0.56
CA ARG A 61 -15.80 9.33 -1.60
C ARG A 61 -15.03 9.68 -2.88
N VAL A 62 -15.64 9.43 -4.04
CA VAL A 62 -15.17 9.99 -5.31
C VAL A 62 -15.73 11.41 -5.45
N ASP A 63 -14.86 12.38 -5.63
CA ASP A 63 -15.28 13.71 -6.01
C ASP A 63 -15.51 13.78 -7.53
N GLN A 64 -16.77 13.96 -7.90
CA GLN A 64 -17.22 14.03 -9.29
C GLN A 64 -16.69 15.28 -10.03
N SER A 65 -16.28 16.32 -9.30
CA SER A 65 -15.81 17.58 -9.88
C SER A 65 -14.33 17.57 -10.30
N SER A 66 -13.52 16.73 -9.66
CA SER A 66 -12.05 16.76 -9.76
C SER A 66 -11.42 15.37 -9.94
N GLN A 67 -12.22 14.32 -10.14
CA GLN A 67 -11.79 12.92 -10.35
C GLN A 67 -10.85 12.36 -9.26
N GLY A 68 -10.79 12.97 -8.08
CA GLY A 68 -9.96 12.52 -6.96
C GLY A 68 -10.77 11.88 -5.84
N PHE A 69 -10.06 11.30 -4.87
CA PHE A 69 -10.67 10.67 -3.71
C PHE A 69 -10.61 11.59 -2.50
N GLU A 70 -11.74 11.73 -1.81
CA GLU A 70 -11.90 12.59 -0.65
C GLU A 70 -12.25 11.77 0.60
N ILE A 71 -11.64 12.12 1.72
CA ILE A 71 -11.93 11.59 3.04
C ILE A 71 -13.12 12.34 3.64
N ARG A 72 -14.07 11.59 4.21
CA ARG A 72 -15.25 12.12 4.90
C ARG A 72 -15.53 11.33 6.17
N ASN A 73 -16.29 11.93 7.08
CA ASN A 73 -16.84 11.26 8.26
C ASN A 73 -15.74 10.51 9.04
N VAL A 74 -14.65 11.23 9.35
CA VAL A 74 -13.59 10.72 10.23
C VAL A 74 -14.18 10.58 11.63
N ASP A 75 -14.28 9.34 12.09
CA ASP A 75 -14.89 9.01 13.37
C ASP A 75 -14.01 9.52 14.52
N PRO A 76 -14.59 10.10 15.59
CA PRO A 76 -13.83 10.47 16.79
C PRO A 76 -13.12 9.26 17.41
N TRP A 77 -11.89 9.46 17.88
CA TRP A 77 -11.03 8.45 18.51
C TRP A 77 -10.61 7.29 17.60
N SER A 78 -10.91 7.37 16.31
CA SER A 78 -10.55 6.34 15.33
C SER A 78 -9.07 6.34 14.99
N PRO A 79 -8.55 5.23 14.41
CA PRO A 79 -7.22 5.22 13.80
C PRO A 79 -6.99 6.35 12.78
N ALA A 80 -8.01 6.74 12.03
CA ALA A 80 -7.96 7.85 11.10
C ALA A 80 -7.70 9.19 11.80
N GLU A 81 -8.52 9.56 12.79
CA GLU A 81 -8.35 10.82 13.50
C GLU A 81 -6.99 10.92 14.21
N GLN A 82 -6.59 9.82 14.87
CA GLN A 82 -5.31 9.70 15.58
C GLN A 82 -4.10 9.83 14.64
N SER A 83 -4.23 9.39 13.38
CA SER A 83 -3.19 9.58 12.35
C SER A 83 -3.07 11.02 11.85
N GLY A 84 -4.00 11.90 12.26
CA GLY A 84 -4.11 13.28 11.79
C GLY A 84 -5.04 13.45 10.59
N LEU A 85 -5.61 12.38 10.04
CA LEU A 85 -6.56 12.46 8.91
C LEU A 85 -7.76 13.32 9.31
N ARG A 86 -8.30 14.11 8.38
CA ARG A 86 -9.50 14.92 8.59
C ARG A 86 -10.44 14.84 7.40
N ASP A 87 -11.70 15.19 7.65
CA ASP A 87 -12.69 15.44 6.62
C ASP A 87 -12.21 16.49 5.63
N GLY A 88 -12.39 16.20 4.34
CA GLY A 88 -11.94 17.03 3.24
C GLY A 88 -10.53 16.70 2.72
N ASP A 89 -9.75 15.87 3.43
CA ASP A 89 -8.44 15.46 2.96
C ASP A 89 -8.55 14.72 1.60
N ARG A 90 -7.67 15.05 0.67
CA ARG A 90 -7.61 14.51 -0.68
C ARG A 90 -6.50 13.48 -0.77
N VAL A 91 -6.84 12.25 -1.15
CA VAL A 91 -5.88 11.15 -1.21
C VAL A 91 -5.06 11.25 -2.50
N LEU A 92 -3.74 11.26 -2.36
CA LEU A 92 -2.78 11.21 -3.47
C LEU A 92 -2.16 9.83 -3.64
N GLU A 93 -1.94 9.11 -2.53
CA GLU A 93 -1.36 7.77 -2.54
C GLU A 93 -1.95 6.88 -1.45
N VAL A 94 -2.06 5.58 -1.75
CA VAL A 94 -2.37 4.51 -0.80
C VAL A 94 -1.19 3.53 -0.78
N ASN A 95 -0.57 3.35 0.38
CA ASN A 95 0.57 2.44 0.57
C ASN A 95 1.70 2.64 -0.47
N GLU A 96 2.09 3.91 -0.66
CA GLU A 96 3.13 4.36 -1.61
C GLU A 96 2.78 4.11 -3.10
N GLU A 97 1.50 3.84 -3.41
CA GLU A 97 0.99 3.73 -4.78
C GLU A 97 0.06 4.92 -5.07
N ASN A 98 0.38 5.67 -6.12
CA ASN A 98 -0.39 6.84 -6.55
C ASN A 98 -1.79 6.42 -7.03
N VAL A 99 -2.80 7.20 -6.63
CA VAL A 99 -4.21 6.88 -6.89
C VAL A 99 -4.74 7.48 -8.20
N ASP A 100 -3.94 8.27 -8.91
CA ASP A 100 -4.38 8.89 -10.16
C ASP A 100 -4.70 7.79 -11.18
N ASN A 101 -5.84 7.94 -11.87
CA ASN A 101 -6.40 6.95 -12.80
C ASN A 101 -6.79 5.59 -12.15
N MET A 102 -6.81 5.47 -10.83
CA MET A 102 -7.44 4.31 -10.18
C MET A 102 -8.94 4.48 -10.16
N ASP A 103 -9.67 3.39 -10.39
CA ASP A 103 -11.10 3.34 -10.15
C ASP A 103 -11.41 3.19 -8.64
N PHE A 104 -12.62 3.57 -8.25
CA PHE A 104 -13.06 3.53 -6.85
C PHE A 104 -12.99 2.11 -6.25
N SER A 105 -13.32 1.08 -7.04
CA SER A 105 -13.33 -0.29 -6.53
C SER A 105 -11.91 -0.76 -6.19
N ARG A 106 -10.93 -0.38 -7.00
CA ARG A 106 -9.52 -0.72 -6.81
C ARG A 106 -8.91 -0.03 -5.60
N ILE A 107 -9.13 1.26 -5.40
CA ILE A 107 -8.61 1.95 -4.21
C ILE A 107 -9.24 1.39 -2.92
N VAL A 108 -10.55 1.10 -2.94
CA VAL A 108 -11.23 0.47 -1.80
C VAL A 108 -10.65 -0.92 -1.54
N GLY A 109 -10.46 -1.74 -2.58
CA GLY A 109 -9.82 -3.05 -2.47
C GLY A 109 -8.42 -2.99 -1.86
N LYS A 110 -7.60 -1.99 -2.24
CA LYS A 110 -6.28 -1.75 -1.64
C LYS A 110 -6.35 -1.40 -0.16
N ILE A 111 -7.28 -0.53 0.23
CA ILE A 111 -7.50 -0.13 1.64
C ILE A 111 -7.99 -1.32 2.46
N GLN A 112 -8.89 -2.14 1.92
CA GLN A 112 -9.42 -3.32 2.61
C GLN A 112 -8.37 -4.43 2.75
N SER A 113 -7.48 -4.57 1.76
CA SER A 113 -6.46 -5.63 1.69
C SER A 113 -5.14 -5.29 2.40
N CYS A 114 -4.98 -4.08 2.94
CA CYS A 114 -3.72 -3.63 3.54
C CYS A 114 -3.40 -4.23 4.93
N GLY A 115 -4.34 -4.98 5.51
CA GLY A 115 -4.23 -5.55 6.84
C GLY A 115 -4.42 -4.50 7.95
N LEU A 116 -3.49 -4.45 8.90
CA LEU A 116 -3.57 -3.61 10.11
C LEU A 116 -2.96 -2.21 9.95
N HIS A 117 -2.15 -2.02 8.91
CA HIS A 117 -1.42 -0.79 8.66
C HIS A 117 -1.87 -0.20 7.32
N LEU A 118 -2.21 1.09 7.32
CA LEU A 118 -2.58 1.84 6.12
C LEU A 118 -1.80 3.15 6.10
N PHE A 119 -1.22 3.47 4.95
CA PHE A 119 -0.49 4.71 4.73
C PHE A 119 -1.21 5.51 3.65
N LEU A 120 -1.70 6.68 4.02
CA LEU A 120 -2.35 7.61 3.08
C LEU A 120 -1.50 8.86 2.95
N LEU A 121 -1.06 9.17 1.73
CA LEU A 121 -0.51 10.49 1.44
C LEU A 121 -1.67 11.40 1.02
N VAL A 122 -1.89 12.49 1.74
CA VAL A 122 -3.04 13.37 1.53
C VAL A 122 -2.65 14.84 1.42
N LEU A 123 -3.48 15.63 0.74
CA LEU A 123 -3.47 17.09 0.79
C LEU A 123 -4.73 17.61 1.47
N ARG A 124 -4.67 18.81 2.05
CA ARG A 124 -5.89 19.51 2.45
C ARG A 124 -6.73 19.85 1.23
N ARG A 125 -8.04 20.01 1.41
CA ARG A 125 -8.96 20.33 0.30
C ARG A 125 -8.48 21.59 -0.43
N GLU A 126 -8.21 22.66 0.31
CA GLU A 126 -7.85 23.96 -0.22
C GLU A 126 -6.51 23.90 -0.97
N GLU A 127 -5.52 23.20 -0.41
CA GLU A 127 -4.20 22.98 -1.02
C GLU A 127 -4.30 22.17 -2.31
N TYR A 128 -5.15 21.14 -2.33
CA TYR A 128 -5.40 20.31 -3.51
C TYR A 128 -6.09 21.10 -4.61
N GLU A 129 -7.16 21.83 -4.29
CA GLU A 129 -7.88 22.68 -5.24
C GLU A 129 -6.97 23.76 -5.83
N GLN A 130 -6.14 24.39 -4.99
CA GLN A 130 -5.13 25.34 -5.44
C GLN A 130 -4.12 24.68 -6.38
N ALA A 131 -3.56 23.52 -6.01
CA ALA A 131 -2.60 22.78 -6.83
C ALA A 131 -3.18 22.45 -8.22
N VAL A 132 -4.41 21.94 -8.26
CA VAL A 132 -5.11 21.60 -9.50
C VAL A 132 -5.39 22.85 -10.35
N SER A 133 -5.81 23.96 -9.73
CA SER A 133 -6.12 25.21 -10.43
C SER A 133 -4.90 25.83 -11.14
N VAL A 134 -3.70 25.65 -10.56
CA VAL A 134 -2.44 26.14 -11.13
C VAL A 134 -1.80 25.09 -12.06
N GLY A 135 -2.41 23.92 -12.22
CA GLY A 135 -1.91 22.85 -13.09
C GLY A 135 -0.69 22.11 -12.54
N VAL A 136 -0.54 22.06 -11.21
CA VAL A 136 0.51 21.28 -10.55
C VAL A 136 0.27 19.79 -10.79
N ASP A 137 1.30 19.08 -11.25
CA ASP A 137 1.29 17.63 -11.32
C ASP A 137 1.39 17.04 -9.90
N LEU A 138 0.28 16.50 -9.41
CA LEU A 138 0.16 15.93 -8.07
C LEU A 138 1.04 14.69 -7.88
N GLN A 139 1.36 13.96 -8.95
CA GLN A 139 2.26 12.82 -8.88
C GLN A 139 3.72 13.27 -8.69
N ILE A 140 4.12 14.34 -9.39
CA ILE A 140 5.42 14.98 -9.17
C ILE A 140 5.51 15.55 -7.75
N LEU A 141 4.45 16.22 -7.29
CA LEU A 141 4.37 16.75 -5.93
C LEU A 141 4.51 15.65 -4.86
N ALA A 142 3.77 14.56 -5.02
CA ALA A 142 3.85 13.40 -4.13
C ALA A 142 5.27 12.83 -4.07
N LYS A 143 5.95 12.70 -5.22
CA LYS A 143 7.34 12.24 -5.30
C LYS A 143 8.32 13.22 -4.63
N ALA A 144 8.17 14.52 -4.91
CA ALA A 144 9.01 15.56 -4.32
C ALA A 144 8.95 15.56 -2.79
N SER A 145 7.79 15.23 -2.20
CA SER A 145 7.64 15.11 -0.73
C SER A 145 8.48 14.00 -0.07
N LYS A 146 9.04 13.08 -0.88
CA LYS A 146 9.84 11.94 -0.40
C LYS A 146 11.35 12.16 -0.55
N GLY A 147 11.77 13.06 -1.45
CA GLY A 147 13.16 13.40 -1.78
C GLY A 147 13.66 12.83 -3.11
N ASP A 148 14.63 13.51 -3.72
CA ASP A 148 15.10 13.30 -5.12
C ASP A 148 15.61 11.89 -5.47
N ARG A 149 15.99 11.09 -4.47
CA ARG A 149 16.55 9.73 -4.65
C ARG A 149 15.78 8.66 -3.87
N TRP A 150 14.59 9.00 -3.41
CA TRP A 150 13.78 8.06 -2.64
C TRP A 150 13.30 6.90 -3.51
N SER A 151 13.40 5.70 -2.97
CA SER A 151 12.92 4.45 -3.55
C SER A 151 12.13 3.65 -2.51
N ARG A 152 11.13 2.91 -2.98
CA ARG A 152 10.33 2.05 -2.11
C ARG A 152 11.21 0.92 -1.52
N PRO A 153 10.93 0.50 -0.28
CA PRO A 153 11.47 -0.75 0.23
C PRO A 153 11.16 -1.91 -0.72
N ARG A 154 12.01 -2.94 -0.75
CA ARG A 154 11.81 -4.12 -1.59
C ARG A 154 11.66 -5.36 -0.72
N LEU A 155 10.56 -6.07 -0.90
CA LEU A 155 10.30 -7.38 -0.33
C LEU A 155 10.74 -8.44 -1.35
N CYS A 156 11.91 -9.01 -1.13
CA CYS A 156 12.58 -9.91 -2.07
C CYS A 156 12.53 -11.34 -1.56
N HIS A 157 12.04 -12.28 -2.38
CA HIS A 157 12.18 -13.70 -2.10
C HIS A 157 13.35 -14.28 -2.88
N ILE A 158 14.31 -14.84 -2.15
CA ILE A 158 15.57 -15.35 -2.66
C ILE A 158 15.54 -16.87 -2.57
N SER A 159 15.56 -17.54 -3.73
CA SER A 159 15.75 -18.99 -3.81
C SER A 159 17.23 -19.34 -3.79
N ARG A 160 17.64 -20.26 -2.93
CA ARG A 160 19.04 -20.69 -2.77
C ARG A 160 19.52 -21.38 -4.04
N HIS A 161 20.63 -20.89 -4.60
CA HIS A 161 21.35 -21.59 -5.65
C HIS A 161 22.19 -22.73 -5.07
N VAL A 162 22.25 -23.86 -5.77
CA VAL A 162 22.96 -25.07 -5.32
C VAL A 162 24.45 -24.79 -5.07
N GLU A 163 25.10 -24.02 -5.94
CA GLU A 163 26.54 -23.76 -5.88
C GLU A 163 26.92 -22.49 -5.11
N TYR A 164 26.09 -21.44 -5.18
CA TYR A 164 26.44 -20.10 -4.70
C TYR A 164 25.62 -19.65 -3.49
N GLY A 165 24.78 -20.56 -2.96
CA GLY A 165 23.89 -20.28 -1.85
C GLY A 165 22.92 -19.15 -2.17
N LEU A 166 22.73 -18.22 -1.24
CA LEU A 166 21.82 -17.08 -1.44
C LEU A 166 22.44 -15.98 -2.31
N GLY A 167 23.75 -16.02 -2.61
CA GLY A 167 24.42 -14.95 -3.34
C GLY A 167 24.42 -13.60 -2.62
N MET A 168 24.30 -13.60 -1.28
CA MET A 168 24.44 -12.39 -0.45
C MET A 168 25.18 -12.68 0.85
N THR A 169 25.86 -11.66 1.37
CA THR A 169 26.49 -11.62 2.69
C THR A 169 25.86 -10.51 3.52
N ILE A 170 25.60 -10.79 4.79
CA ILE A 170 25.06 -9.81 5.74
C ILE A 170 26.21 -9.30 6.60
N VAL A 171 26.42 -7.99 6.60
CA VAL A 171 27.48 -7.31 7.34
C VAL A 171 26.86 -6.45 8.44
N SER A 172 27.32 -6.61 9.67
CA SER A 172 26.90 -5.74 10.78
C SER A 172 27.53 -4.36 10.65
N VAL A 173 26.76 -3.31 10.95
CA VAL A 173 27.30 -1.95 10.97
C VAL A 173 28.02 -1.69 12.29
N GLU A 174 29.28 -1.27 12.19
CA GLU A 174 30.13 -1.02 13.35
C GLU A 174 29.51 0.04 14.28
N GLY A 175 29.51 -0.23 15.58
CA GLY A 175 28.92 0.65 16.59
C GLY A 175 27.38 0.67 16.64
N GLN A 176 26.67 0.03 15.71
CA GLN A 176 25.21 0.06 15.62
C GLN A 176 24.60 -1.34 15.78
N LYS A 177 24.10 -1.65 16.99
CA LYS A 177 23.41 -2.92 17.26
C LYS A 177 22.09 -2.99 16.48
N GLY A 178 21.82 -4.16 15.89
CA GLY A 178 20.58 -4.42 15.16
C GLY A 178 20.53 -3.83 13.75
N GLN A 179 21.65 -3.28 13.25
CA GLN A 179 21.73 -2.74 11.90
C GLN A 179 22.66 -3.55 11.03
N TYR A 180 22.18 -3.90 9.84
CA TYR A 180 22.89 -4.76 8.90
C TYR A 180 22.77 -4.24 7.47
N ILE A 181 23.85 -4.41 6.72
CA ILE A 181 23.95 -4.09 5.30
C ILE A 181 24.12 -5.39 4.53
N VAL A 182 23.51 -5.50 3.36
CA VAL A 182 23.70 -6.64 2.46
C VAL A 182 24.70 -6.31 1.37
N SER A 183 25.56 -7.28 1.07
CA SER A 183 26.45 -7.27 -0.09
C SER A 183 26.08 -8.45 -0.98
N THR A 184 25.78 -8.20 -2.23
CA THR A 184 25.33 -9.20 -3.19
C THR A 184 26.48 -9.62 -4.11
N VAL A 185 26.42 -10.87 -4.56
CA VAL A 185 27.30 -11.38 -5.62
C VAL A 185 26.67 -11.05 -6.96
N THR A 186 27.48 -10.57 -7.92
CA THR A 186 27.04 -10.28 -9.29
C THR A 186 26.39 -11.51 -9.93
N ASP A 187 25.22 -11.34 -10.53
CA ASP A 187 24.36 -12.40 -11.09
C ASP A 187 23.96 -13.50 -10.08
N GLY A 188 24.14 -13.22 -8.79
CA GLY A 188 23.74 -14.09 -7.70
C GLY A 188 22.23 -14.16 -7.49
N ALA A 189 21.78 -15.14 -6.71
CA ALA A 189 20.36 -15.34 -6.45
C ALA A 189 19.69 -14.12 -5.78
N ALA A 190 20.37 -13.48 -4.82
CA ALA A 190 19.87 -12.27 -4.15
C ALA A 190 19.70 -11.09 -5.11
N GLU A 191 20.66 -10.84 -6.00
CA GLU A 191 20.59 -9.76 -6.98
C GLU A 191 19.46 -9.99 -7.99
N LYS A 192 19.31 -11.24 -8.49
CA LYS A 192 18.19 -11.65 -9.33
C LYS A 192 16.83 -11.54 -8.64
N ALA A 193 16.81 -11.66 -7.31
CA ALA A 193 15.62 -11.43 -6.50
C ALA A 193 15.34 -9.94 -6.21
N GLY A 194 16.18 -9.02 -6.66
CA GLY A 194 16.01 -7.57 -6.51
C GLY A 194 16.68 -6.95 -5.28
N VAL A 195 17.58 -7.67 -4.61
CA VAL A 195 18.41 -7.11 -3.54
C VAL A 195 19.64 -6.42 -4.15
N CYS A 196 19.99 -5.23 -3.66
CA CYS A 196 21.14 -4.48 -4.15
C CYS A 196 22.25 -4.44 -3.10
N THR A 197 23.50 -4.45 -3.55
CA THR A 197 24.65 -4.24 -2.65
C THR A 197 24.56 -2.86 -2.01
N GLY A 198 24.74 -2.79 -0.70
CA GLY A 198 24.65 -1.57 0.09
C GLY A 198 23.28 -1.33 0.72
N ASP A 199 22.26 -2.15 0.40
CA ASP A 199 20.96 -2.03 1.03
C ASP A 199 21.01 -2.31 2.53
N ARG A 200 20.15 -1.63 3.29
CA ARG A 200 19.85 -1.92 4.68
C ARG A 200 18.87 -3.08 4.79
N LEU A 201 19.20 -4.08 5.60
CA LEU A 201 18.31 -5.20 5.91
C LEU A 201 17.41 -4.85 7.10
N ILE A 202 16.10 -4.81 6.86
CA ILE A 202 15.10 -4.39 7.86
C ILE A 202 14.37 -5.58 8.48
N TRP A 203 14.04 -6.58 7.68
CA TRP A 203 13.23 -7.72 8.09
C TRP A 203 13.61 -8.98 7.32
N ILE A 204 13.48 -10.14 7.95
CA ILE A 204 13.81 -11.46 7.38
C ILE A 204 12.81 -12.50 7.90
N ASN A 205 12.15 -13.23 6.98
CA ASN A 205 11.24 -14.34 7.28
C ASN A 205 10.26 -14.08 8.45
N GLY A 206 9.51 -12.98 8.40
CA GLY A 206 8.54 -12.64 9.44
C GLY A 206 9.10 -11.80 10.59
N VAL A 207 10.42 -11.65 10.71
CA VAL A 207 11.05 -11.05 11.90
C VAL A 207 11.84 -9.79 11.55
N THR A 208 11.60 -8.71 12.30
CA THR A 208 12.39 -7.48 12.21
C THR A 208 13.83 -7.72 12.67
N VAL A 209 14.80 -7.31 11.85
CA VAL A 209 16.21 -7.63 12.11
C VAL A 209 16.79 -6.85 13.29
N SER A 210 16.27 -5.66 13.59
CA SER A 210 16.71 -4.86 14.74
C SER A 210 16.46 -5.55 16.09
N THR A 211 15.54 -6.52 16.16
CA THR A 211 15.26 -7.30 17.37
C THR A 211 16.16 -8.53 17.49
N LEU A 212 16.98 -8.83 16.47
CA LEU A 212 17.83 -10.02 16.42
C LEU A 212 19.28 -9.69 16.76
N THR A 213 19.94 -10.62 17.46
CA THR A 213 21.40 -10.61 17.58
C THR A 213 22.05 -11.14 16.30
N HIS A 214 23.31 -10.78 16.04
CA HIS A 214 24.04 -11.25 14.86
C HIS A 214 24.08 -12.79 14.78
N SER A 215 24.24 -13.47 15.92
CA SER A 215 24.21 -14.94 15.98
C SER A 215 22.83 -15.52 15.66
N THR A 216 21.75 -14.87 16.13
CA THR A 216 20.38 -15.30 15.84
C THR A 216 20.03 -15.07 14.38
N LEU A 217 20.41 -13.93 13.81
CA LEU A 217 20.23 -13.61 12.39
C LEU A 217 20.88 -14.65 11.49
N ASN A 218 22.16 -14.97 11.73
CA ASN A 218 22.88 -16.00 10.98
C ASN A 218 22.23 -17.39 11.15
N ARG A 219 21.70 -17.69 12.34
CA ARG A 219 20.95 -18.94 12.56
C ARG A 219 19.64 -18.95 11.79
N THR A 220 18.90 -17.84 11.72
CA THR A 220 17.69 -17.70 10.91
C THR A 220 18.00 -18.00 9.44
N VAL A 221 19.01 -17.33 8.86
CA VAL A 221 19.44 -17.54 7.47
C VAL A 221 19.84 -18.99 7.20
N LYS A 222 20.59 -19.64 8.12
CA LYS A 222 21.00 -21.05 7.99
C LYS A 222 19.83 -22.02 8.12
N LYS A 223 18.85 -21.72 8.99
CA LYS A 223 17.65 -22.55 9.20
C LYS A 223 16.64 -22.43 8.06
N SER A 224 16.71 -21.37 7.28
CA SER A 224 15.71 -21.05 6.24
C SER A 224 15.73 -22.01 5.04
N GLY A 225 16.52 -23.09 5.09
CA GLY A 225 16.54 -24.13 4.06
C GLY A 225 16.83 -23.53 2.68
N ASP A 226 15.93 -23.76 1.74
CA ASP A 226 16.10 -23.46 0.31
C ASP A 226 15.71 -22.04 -0.09
N SER A 227 15.12 -21.23 0.79
CA SER A 227 14.76 -19.86 0.42
C SER A 227 14.72 -18.89 1.61
N VAL A 228 14.86 -17.60 1.32
CA VAL A 228 14.75 -16.53 2.33
C VAL A 228 13.97 -15.38 1.74
N THR A 229 13.00 -14.85 2.49
CA THR A 229 12.33 -13.60 2.14
C THR A 229 12.86 -12.47 3.02
N VAL A 230 13.34 -11.41 2.39
CA VAL A 230 13.94 -10.24 3.06
C VAL A 230 13.22 -8.96 2.68
N LEU A 231 13.17 -8.00 3.60
CA LEU A 231 12.79 -6.62 3.33
C LEU A 231 14.05 -5.76 3.40
N VAL A 232 14.37 -5.12 2.29
CA VAL A 232 15.56 -4.27 2.14
C VAL A 232 15.17 -2.86 1.69
N ILE A 233 15.98 -1.88 2.01
CA ILE A 233 15.81 -0.48 1.58
C ILE A 233 17.18 0.14 1.34
N ASP A 234 17.28 1.03 0.35
CA ASP A 234 18.54 1.75 0.12
C ASP A 234 18.85 2.71 1.29
N ARG A 235 20.13 3.02 1.49
CA ARG A 235 20.61 3.83 2.61
C ARG A 235 20.06 5.26 2.64
N GLU A 236 19.92 5.89 1.47
CA GLU A 236 19.37 7.25 1.34
C GLU A 236 17.87 7.25 1.62
N SER A 237 17.12 6.29 1.09
CA SER A 237 15.68 6.18 1.38
C SER A 237 15.39 5.82 2.83
N GLU A 238 16.23 5.00 3.46
CA GLU A 238 16.13 4.74 4.89
C GLU A 238 16.29 6.03 5.70
N SER A 239 17.26 6.86 5.34
CA SER A 239 17.48 8.17 5.97
C SER A 239 16.28 9.11 5.76
N CYS A 240 15.69 9.12 4.56
CA CYS A 240 14.45 9.86 4.28
C CYS A 240 13.27 9.34 5.11
N ASN A 241 13.11 8.03 5.23
CA ASN A 241 12.04 7.41 6.02
C ASN A 241 12.17 7.77 7.50
N VAL A 242 13.38 7.72 8.07
CA VAL A 242 13.65 8.13 9.46
C VAL A 242 13.29 9.60 9.68
N ARG A 243 13.70 10.50 8.76
CA ARG A 243 13.35 11.92 8.81
C ARG A 243 11.84 12.15 8.77
N ARG A 244 11.12 11.37 7.95
CA ARG A 244 9.66 11.43 7.78
C ARG A 244 8.90 10.65 8.86
N LYS A 245 9.60 10.00 9.81
CA LYS A 245 9.02 9.06 10.79
C LYS A 245 8.19 7.95 10.14
N MET A 246 8.58 7.53 8.93
CA MET A 246 7.91 6.50 8.15
C MET A 246 8.51 5.12 8.48
N PRO A 247 7.73 4.15 8.97
CA PRO A 247 8.23 2.80 9.18
C PRO A 247 8.38 2.04 7.85
N THR A 248 9.45 1.27 7.75
CA THR A 248 9.69 0.37 6.62
C THR A 248 9.00 -0.97 6.88
N LEU A 249 7.81 -1.15 6.29
CA LEU A 249 6.97 -2.35 6.45
C LEU A 249 6.69 -3.04 5.10
N PRO A 250 6.35 -4.34 5.08
CA PRO A 250 6.00 -5.03 3.84
C PRO A 250 4.85 -4.38 3.07
N VAL A 251 3.87 -3.78 3.76
CA VAL A 251 2.71 -3.09 3.17
C VAL A 251 3.08 -1.94 2.22
N VAL A 252 4.21 -1.28 2.46
CA VAL A 252 4.70 -0.17 1.60
C VAL A 252 5.77 -0.62 0.61
N ALA A 253 6.16 -1.89 0.64
CA ALA A 253 7.21 -2.42 -0.20
C ALA A 253 6.76 -2.70 -1.64
N GLU A 254 7.73 -2.73 -2.56
CA GLU A 254 7.62 -3.38 -3.85
C GLU A 254 7.95 -4.87 -3.71
N CYS A 255 7.25 -5.72 -4.46
CA CYS A 255 7.46 -7.16 -4.40
C CYS A 255 8.32 -7.68 -5.53
N CYS A 256 9.40 -8.34 -5.14
CA CYS A 256 10.37 -8.92 -6.06
C CYS A 256 10.42 -10.43 -5.86
N SER A 257 10.18 -11.17 -6.96
CA SER A 257 10.32 -12.62 -7.05
C SER A 257 9.53 -13.46 -6.02
N LEU A 258 8.38 -12.98 -5.53
CA LEU A 258 7.53 -13.76 -4.63
C LEU A 258 7.03 -15.06 -5.33
N PRO A 259 7.10 -16.22 -4.66
CA PRO A 259 6.86 -17.52 -5.28
C PRO A 259 5.38 -17.84 -5.48
N HIS A 260 4.50 -17.20 -4.70
CA HIS A 260 3.07 -17.45 -4.73
C HIS A 260 2.31 -16.14 -4.94
N THR A 261 1.40 -16.15 -5.90
CA THR A 261 0.58 -14.99 -6.25
C THR A 261 -0.89 -15.38 -6.22
N PRO A 262 -1.78 -14.56 -5.64
CA PRO A 262 -3.21 -14.83 -5.71
C PRO A 262 -3.71 -14.84 -7.14
N LYS A 263 -4.59 -15.77 -7.47
CA LYS A 263 -5.19 -15.95 -8.79
C LYS A 263 -6.57 -15.32 -8.84
N THR A 264 -6.83 -14.42 -9.77
CA THR A 264 -8.17 -13.89 -10.06
C THR A 264 -8.83 -14.74 -11.13
N MET A 265 -10.04 -15.21 -10.85
CA MET A 265 -10.86 -16.02 -11.74
C MET A 265 -12.13 -15.24 -12.07
N HIS A 266 -12.41 -15.08 -13.36
CA HIS A 266 -13.65 -14.48 -13.84
C HIS A 266 -14.58 -15.61 -14.28
N LEU A 267 -15.61 -15.89 -13.48
CA LEU A 267 -16.55 -16.96 -13.77
C LEU A 267 -17.83 -16.38 -14.36
N VAL A 268 -18.33 -17.04 -15.41
CA VAL A 268 -19.67 -16.81 -15.96
C VAL A 268 -20.51 -18.04 -15.65
N LYS A 269 -21.70 -17.83 -15.09
CA LYS A 269 -22.58 -18.92 -14.65
C LYS A 269 -23.05 -19.73 -15.86
N GLY A 270 -22.82 -21.04 -15.80
CA GLY A 270 -23.35 -22.01 -16.76
C GLY A 270 -24.78 -22.46 -16.43
N PRO A 271 -25.36 -23.35 -17.24
CA PRO A 271 -26.70 -23.91 -16.98
C PRO A 271 -26.78 -24.61 -15.61
N ASP A 272 -25.71 -25.30 -15.22
CA ASP A 272 -25.60 -26.03 -13.96
C ASP A 272 -24.91 -25.21 -12.84
N GLY A 273 -24.79 -23.89 -13.02
CA GLY A 273 -24.09 -23.00 -12.09
C GLY A 273 -22.62 -22.81 -12.44
N TYR A 274 -21.78 -22.60 -11.42
CA TYR A 274 -20.35 -22.34 -11.61
C TYR A 274 -19.48 -23.62 -11.62
N GLY A 275 -20.00 -24.74 -11.10
CA GLY A 275 -19.32 -26.05 -11.06
C GLY A 275 -18.20 -26.16 -10.04
N PHE A 276 -18.41 -25.65 -8.82
CA PHE A 276 -17.54 -25.85 -7.67
C PHE A 276 -18.33 -25.86 -6.37
N LEU A 277 -17.74 -26.42 -5.32
CA LEU A 277 -18.26 -26.38 -3.96
C LEU A 277 -17.39 -25.47 -3.07
N LEU A 278 -18.03 -24.58 -2.32
CA LEU A 278 -17.36 -23.81 -1.27
C LEU A 278 -17.51 -24.56 0.06
N ARG A 279 -16.39 -25.00 0.65
CA ARG A 279 -16.37 -25.65 1.95
C ARG A 279 -15.78 -24.77 3.03
N GLN A 280 -16.33 -24.90 4.23
CA GLN A 280 -15.79 -24.33 5.44
C GLN A 280 -14.87 -25.36 6.10
N GLU A 281 -13.57 -25.07 6.19
CA GLU A 281 -12.59 -25.94 6.82
C GLU A 281 -12.02 -25.27 8.07
N LYS A 282 -11.91 -26.03 9.17
CA LYS A 282 -11.21 -25.56 10.38
C LYS A 282 -9.73 -25.69 10.13
N LEU A 283 -9.01 -24.57 10.23
CA LEU A 283 -7.57 -24.59 10.04
C LEU A 283 -6.90 -25.27 11.23
N ALA A 284 -6.19 -26.38 10.96
CA ALA A 284 -5.49 -27.15 11.96
C ALA A 284 -4.56 -26.26 12.83
N GLY A 285 -4.69 -26.37 14.15
CA GLY A 285 -3.89 -25.59 15.11
C GLY A 285 -4.39 -24.17 15.38
N THR A 286 -5.50 -23.72 14.77
CA THR A 286 -6.10 -22.41 15.06
C THR A 286 -7.62 -22.52 15.24
N ARG A 287 -8.25 -21.48 15.80
CA ARG A 287 -9.73 -21.34 15.80
C ARG A 287 -10.25 -20.68 14.52
N ARG A 288 -9.37 -20.38 13.56
CA ARG A 288 -9.78 -19.70 12.33
C ARG A 288 -10.44 -20.67 11.37
N ILE A 289 -11.53 -20.20 10.81
CA ILE A 289 -12.27 -20.85 9.75
C ILE A 289 -11.71 -20.33 8.43
N VAL A 290 -11.47 -21.23 7.48
CA VAL A 290 -11.07 -20.87 6.11
C VAL A 290 -12.07 -21.41 5.12
N HIS A 291 -12.15 -20.75 3.96
CA HIS A 291 -13.02 -21.14 2.87
C HIS A 291 -12.20 -21.76 1.75
N VAL A 292 -12.51 -23.01 1.43
CA VAL A 292 -11.76 -23.83 0.47
C VAL A 292 -12.65 -24.17 -0.71
N LEU A 293 -12.10 -24.01 -1.91
CA LEU A 293 -12.73 -24.38 -3.17
C LEU A 293 -12.50 -25.87 -3.39
N ARG A 294 -13.59 -26.64 -3.58
CA ARG A 294 -13.57 -28.10 -3.68
C ARG A 294 -14.47 -28.58 -4.79
N GLU A 295 -14.29 -29.84 -5.20
CA GLU A 295 -15.20 -30.54 -6.11
C GLU A 295 -15.45 -29.72 -7.38
N VAL A 296 -14.36 -29.31 -8.02
CA VAL A 296 -14.42 -28.58 -9.29
C VAL A 296 -14.85 -29.54 -10.39
N ASP A 297 -16.01 -29.28 -10.99
CA ASP A 297 -16.59 -30.16 -12.01
C ASP A 297 -15.83 -30.03 -13.33
N VAL A 298 -15.59 -31.16 -14.01
CA VAL A 298 -14.90 -31.19 -15.31
C VAL A 298 -15.77 -30.50 -16.38
N GLY A 299 -15.16 -29.61 -17.15
CA GLY A 299 -15.83 -28.80 -18.17
C GLY A 299 -16.65 -27.63 -17.61
N SER A 300 -16.59 -27.37 -16.31
CA SER A 300 -17.31 -26.27 -15.68
C SER A 300 -16.67 -24.90 -15.95
N PRO A 301 -17.43 -23.80 -15.76
CA PRO A 301 -16.86 -22.46 -15.74
C PRO A 301 -15.73 -22.28 -14.73
N ALA A 302 -15.79 -22.96 -13.58
CA ALA A 302 -14.75 -22.94 -12.57
C ALA A 302 -13.44 -23.57 -13.06
N GLU A 303 -13.49 -24.79 -13.62
CA GLU A 303 -12.31 -25.43 -14.23
C GLU A 303 -11.75 -24.59 -15.38
N GLY A 304 -12.63 -24.05 -16.24
CA GLY A 304 -12.25 -23.20 -17.36
C GLY A 304 -11.56 -21.88 -16.94
N ALA A 305 -11.92 -21.33 -15.78
CA ALA A 305 -11.23 -20.19 -15.18
C ALA A 305 -9.91 -20.58 -14.46
N GLY A 306 -9.62 -21.89 -14.41
CA GLY A 306 -8.43 -22.46 -13.78
C GLY A 306 -8.56 -22.65 -12.27
N MET A 307 -9.77 -22.85 -11.74
CA MET A 307 -9.94 -23.19 -10.34
C MET A 307 -9.28 -24.53 -10.02
N GLU A 308 -8.50 -24.58 -8.94
CA GLU A 308 -7.84 -25.80 -8.47
C GLU A 308 -8.53 -26.30 -7.19
N ASP A 309 -8.74 -27.62 -7.09
CA ASP A 309 -9.29 -28.22 -5.86
C ASP A 309 -8.32 -28.04 -4.69
N GLY A 310 -8.83 -27.52 -3.58
CA GLY A 310 -8.07 -27.22 -2.37
C GLY A 310 -7.57 -25.78 -2.27
N ASP A 311 -7.80 -24.94 -3.29
CA ASP A 311 -7.47 -23.52 -3.22
C ASP A 311 -8.28 -22.78 -2.15
N LEU A 312 -7.63 -21.81 -1.51
CA LEU A 312 -8.26 -20.98 -0.48
C LEU A 312 -8.85 -19.73 -1.12
N LEU A 313 -10.12 -19.48 -0.86
CA LEU A 313 -10.78 -18.26 -1.30
C LEU A 313 -10.32 -17.08 -0.43
N LEU A 314 -9.87 -16.00 -1.09
CA LEU A 314 -9.37 -14.79 -0.45
C LEU A 314 -10.31 -13.59 -0.61
N ALA A 315 -10.94 -13.45 -1.79
CA ALA A 315 -11.86 -12.36 -2.08
C ALA A 315 -12.98 -12.75 -3.05
N VAL A 316 -14.12 -12.06 -2.93
CA VAL A 316 -15.27 -12.15 -3.84
C VAL A 316 -15.57 -10.74 -4.38
N ASN A 317 -15.53 -10.58 -5.69
CA ASN A 317 -15.69 -9.31 -6.40
C ASN A 317 -14.79 -8.21 -5.82
N GLY A 318 -13.51 -8.54 -5.59
CA GLY A 318 -12.51 -7.62 -5.04
C GLY A 318 -12.62 -7.35 -3.54
N ASN A 319 -13.64 -7.86 -2.85
CA ASN A 319 -13.80 -7.68 -1.40
C ASN A 319 -13.16 -8.86 -0.65
N PRO A 320 -12.18 -8.62 0.24
CA PRO A 320 -11.61 -9.65 1.10
C PRO A 320 -12.68 -10.34 1.95
N ILE A 321 -12.54 -11.65 2.16
CA ILE A 321 -13.52 -12.46 2.91
C ILE A 321 -13.00 -12.97 4.27
N GLU A 322 -11.81 -12.58 4.70
CA GLU A 322 -11.16 -13.12 5.92
C GLU A 322 -12.00 -12.93 7.19
N SER A 323 -12.78 -11.84 7.27
CA SER A 323 -13.64 -11.53 8.41
C SER A 323 -15.13 -11.83 8.17
N MET A 324 -15.50 -12.43 7.03
CA MET A 324 -16.88 -12.71 6.68
C MET A 324 -17.31 -14.10 7.15
N GLU A 325 -18.59 -14.26 7.49
CA GLU A 325 -19.16 -15.57 7.76
C GLU A 325 -19.42 -16.35 6.47
N HIS A 326 -19.49 -17.68 6.58
CA HIS A 326 -19.69 -18.55 5.42
C HIS A 326 -20.96 -18.20 4.64
N GLU A 327 -22.06 -17.94 5.36
CA GLU A 327 -23.35 -17.65 4.75
C GLU A 327 -23.31 -16.33 3.97
N ASP A 328 -22.65 -15.31 4.49
CA ASP A 328 -22.49 -14.01 3.82
C ASP A 328 -21.66 -14.13 2.54
N ILE A 329 -20.61 -14.95 2.55
CA ILE A 329 -19.80 -15.22 1.36
C ILE A 329 -20.64 -15.90 0.29
N VAL A 330 -21.42 -16.93 0.68
CA VAL A 330 -22.30 -17.65 -0.25
C VAL A 330 -23.38 -16.72 -0.81
N LYS A 331 -23.98 -15.88 0.05
CA LYS A 331 -24.96 -14.87 -0.36
C LYS A 331 -24.34 -13.91 -1.39
N LYS A 332 -23.14 -13.40 -1.14
CA LYS A 332 -22.43 -12.49 -2.05
C LYS A 332 -22.12 -13.12 -3.41
N ILE A 333 -21.74 -14.39 -3.44
CA ILE A 333 -21.54 -15.14 -4.69
C ILE A 333 -22.86 -15.31 -5.45
N ARG A 334 -23.96 -15.62 -4.75
CA ARG A 334 -25.28 -15.80 -5.36
C ARG A 334 -25.88 -14.49 -5.89
N GLU A 335 -25.67 -13.39 -5.17
CA GLU A 335 -26.10 -12.04 -5.58
C GLU A 335 -25.35 -11.52 -6.81
N SER A 336 -24.17 -12.08 -7.11
CA SER A 336 -23.39 -11.75 -8.31
C SER A 336 -24.06 -12.21 -9.62
N CYS A 337 -25.25 -12.83 -9.54
CA CYS A 337 -26.06 -13.28 -10.67
C CYS A 337 -25.28 -14.20 -11.61
N ASP A 338 -24.95 -13.71 -12.81
CA ASP A 338 -24.32 -14.49 -13.88
C ASP A 338 -22.80 -14.34 -13.93
N LYS A 339 -22.21 -13.36 -13.22
CA LYS A 339 -20.77 -13.09 -13.29
C LYS A 339 -20.21 -12.86 -11.89
N VAL A 340 -19.24 -13.68 -11.51
CA VAL A 340 -18.54 -13.53 -10.23
C VAL A 340 -17.03 -13.54 -10.45
N ILE A 341 -16.34 -12.68 -9.72
CA ILE A 341 -14.88 -12.63 -9.70
C ILE A 341 -14.42 -13.22 -8.36
N LEU A 342 -13.64 -14.30 -8.42
CA LEU A 342 -13.10 -14.95 -7.23
C LEU A 342 -11.59 -14.81 -7.23
N THR A 343 -11.01 -14.41 -6.09
CA THR A 343 -9.55 -14.43 -5.92
C THR A 343 -9.18 -15.55 -4.96
N SER A 344 -8.35 -16.50 -5.39
CA SER A 344 -7.88 -17.63 -4.58
C SER A 344 -6.35 -17.65 -4.44
N ILE A 345 -5.86 -18.50 -3.54
CA ILE A 345 -4.45 -18.86 -3.46
C ILE A 345 -4.28 -20.34 -3.10
N SER A 346 -3.23 -20.95 -3.64
CA SER A 346 -2.82 -22.31 -3.27
C SER A 346 -2.47 -22.44 -1.80
N ILE A 347 -2.63 -23.65 -1.25
CA ILE A 347 -2.29 -23.98 0.15
C ILE A 347 -0.82 -23.65 0.48
N PRO A 348 0.19 -24.01 -0.36
CA PRO A 348 1.58 -23.60 -0.12
C PRO A 348 1.74 -22.07 -0.11
N GLY A 349 1.02 -21.37 -0.98
CA GLY A 349 1.02 -19.91 -1.01
C GLY A 349 0.47 -19.30 0.27
N ARG A 350 -0.65 -19.82 0.80
CA ARG A 350 -1.15 -19.40 2.11
C ARG A 350 -0.09 -19.59 3.19
N ASP A 351 0.50 -20.77 3.26
CA ASP A 351 1.48 -21.10 4.30
C ASP A 351 2.68 -20.16 4.27
N PHE A 352 3.16 -19.85 3.07
CA PHE A 352 4.18 -18.83 2.84
C PHE A 352 3.80 -17.47 3.42
N TYR A 353 2.66 -16.89 3.00
CA TYR A 353 2.23 -15.57 3.49
C TYR A 353 1.94 -15.54 4.99
N ARG A 354 1.41 -16.64 5.54
CA ARG A 354 1.16 -16.79 6.98
C ARG A 354 2.45 -16.80 7.78
N GLU A 355 3.46 -17.55 7.34
CA GLU A 355 4.76 -17.60 8.01
C GLU A 355 5.44 -16.23 8.03
N LEU A 356 5.24 -15.45 6.97
CA LEU A 356 5.73 -14.07 6.91
C LEU A 356 4.86 -13.07 7.68
N GLY A 357 3.64 -13.43 8.08
CA GLY A 357 2.69 -12.51 8.72
C GLY A 357 2.23 -11.38 7.79
N ILE A 358 2.11 -11.66 6.49
CA ILE A 358 1.74 -10.68 5.46
C ILE A 358 0.41 -11.11 4.81
N PRO A 359 -0.57 -10.20 4.62
CA PRO A 359 -1.80 -10.53 3.91
C PRO A 359 -1.53 -10.91 2.43
N PRO A 360 -2.03 -12.05 1.92
CA PRO A 360 -1.80 -12.47 0.52
C PRO A 360 -2.32 -11.46 -0.51
N LEU A 361 -3.43 -10.77 -0.21
CA LEU A 361 -4.07 -9.81 -1.11
C LEU A 361 -3.30 -8.48 -1.22
N LEU A 362 -2.31 -8.24 -0.36
CA LEU A 362 -1.57 -6.99 -0.31
C LEU A 362 -0.91 -6.62 -1.65
N PHE A 363 -0.53 -7.62 -2.46
CA PHE A 363 0.23 -7.44 -3.70
C PHE A 363 -0.49 -7.91 -4.96
N HIS A 364 -1.79 -8.19 -4.84
CA HIS A 364 -2.61 -8.81 -5.89
C HIS A 364 -2.56 -8.06 -7.23
N ASP A 365 -2.63 -6.72 -7.20
CA ASP A 365 -2.71 -5.88 -8.41
C ASP A 365 -1.41 -5.77 -9.21
N LYS A 366 -0.25 -6.12 -8.63
CA LYS A 366 1.06 -5.87 -9.25
C LYS A 366 1.56 -7.04 -10.11
N CYS A 367 0.98 -8.22 -9.95
CA CYS A 367 1.38 -9.41 -10.72
C CYS A 367 0.73 -9.47 -12.11
N THR A 368 -0.40 -8.80 -12.33
CA THR A 368 -1.08 -8.72 -13.64
C THR A 368 -0.28 -7.87 -14.66
N LEU A 369 0.63 -7.01 -14.20
CA LEU A 369 1.47 -6.15 -15.07
C LEU A 369 2.78 -6.81 -15.54
N LYS A 370 3.21 -7.93 -14.95
CA LYS A 370 4.43 -8.63 -15.40
C LYS A 370 4.24 -9.32 -16.76
N ASP A 371 3.00 -9.65 -17.14
CA ASP A 371 2.68 -10.23 -18.45
C ASP A 371 2.81 -9.24 -19.62
N VAL A 372 2.84 -7.93 -19.35
CA VAL A 372 3.03 -6.92 -20.42
C VAL A 372 4.52 -6.70 -20.71
N ARG A 373 5.39 -6.73 -19.69
CA ARG A 373 6.84 -6.52 -19.88
C ARG A 373 7.53 -7.72 -20.54
N GLN A 374 7.00 -8.92 -20.39
CA GLN A 374 7.52 -10.11 -21.10
C GLN A 374 7.10 -10.16 -22.58
N ARG A 375 6.06 -9.41 -23.00
CA ARG A 375 5.64 -9.32 -24.41
C ARG A 375 6.34 -8.22 -25.21
N THR A 376 6.97 -7.24 -24.55
CA THR A 376 7.69 -6.15 -25.23
C THR A 376 9.19 -6.43 -25.48
N ALA A 377 9.67 -7.64 -25.19
CA ALA A 377 11.05 -8.06 -25.49
C ALA A 377 11.20 -8.93 -26.76
N SER A 378 10.13 -9.12 -27.54
CA SER A 378 10.20 -9.83 -28.82
C SER A 378 9.32 -9.16 -29.86
N HIS A 379 9.82 -8.09 -30.49
CA HIS A 379 9.68 -7.85 -31.93
C HIS A 379 10.31 -6.50 -32.31
N CYS A 380 11.59 -6.54 -32.69
CA CYS A 380 12.16 -5.54 -33.59
C CYS A 380 12.29 -6.16 -34.99
N THR A 381 11.97 -5.34 -35.99
CA THR A 381 12.07 -5.54 -37.46
C THR A 381 10.92 -6.30 -38.15
N LYS A 382 9.98 -5.57 -38.78
CA LYS A 382 10.07 -5.06 -40.16
C LYS A 382 8.81 -4.27 -40.54
N ASN A 383 9.03 -3.12 -41.18
CA ASN A 383 8.01 -2.27 -41.80
C ASN A 383 7.31 -2.97 -42.96
N GLN A 384 6.00 -2.76 -43.11
CA GLN A 384 5.36 -2.28 -44.36
C GLN A 384 3.86 -1.96 -44.18
N SER A 385 3.54 -0.70 -44.48
CA SER A 385 2.30 -0.11 -45.03
C SER A 385 0.95 -0.87 -44.99
N ALA A 386 -0.06 -0.27 -44.36
CA ALA A 386 -1.41 -0.06 -44.94
C ALA A 386 -2.23 0.96 -44.11
N THR A 387 -2.98 1.80 -44.83
CA THR A 387 -3.84 2.93 -44.42
C THR A 387 -5.11 2.52 -43.64
N PRO A 388 -5.78 3.46 -42.92
CA PRO A 388 -6.90 3.17 -42.03
C PRO A 388 -8.27 3.30 -42.72
N LEU A 389 -9.23 2.49 -42.29
CA LEU A 389 -10.66 2.67 -42.60
C LEU A 389 -11.44 2.98 -41.32
N SER A 390 -12.20 4.07 -41.43
CA SER A 390 -13.28 4.55 -40.57
C SER A 390 -14.40 3.52 -40.43
N ASP A 391 -15.01 3.48 -39.25
CA ASP A 391 -16.45 3.58 -38.95
C ASP A 391 -16.60 3.24 -37.44
N GLY A 392 -17.29 3.99 -36.58
CA GLY A 392 -18.53 4.74 -36.76
C GLY A 392 -19.56 4.13 -35.80
N ASP A 393 -20.01 4.92 -34.83
CA ASP A 393 -21.12 4.69 -33.88
C ASP A 393 -20.88 3.68 -32.73
N GLY A 394 -21.14 3.96 -31.45
CA GLY A 394 -22.05 4.95 -30.87
C GLY A 394 -23.16 4.22 -30.11
N CYS A 395 -22.95 3.90 -28.84
CA CYS A 395 -24.06 3.66 -27.91
C CYS A 395 -23.61 3.79 -26.45
N THR A 396 -23.83 4.97 -25.90
CA THR A 396 -23.85 5.29 -24.47
C THR A 396 -25.16 4.76 -23.88
N THR A 397 -25.07 3.73 -23.03
CA THR A 397 -26.17 3.37 -22.12
C THR A 397 -25.62 3.22 -20.72
N TYR A 398 -25.96 4.20 -19.88
CA TYR A 398 -25.77 4.17 -18.43
C TYR A 398 -26.65 3.07 -17.84
N SER A 399 -26.05 2.05 -17.23
CA SER A 399 -26.76 1.10 -16.37
C SER A 399 -26.89 1.67 -14.96
N THR A 400 -28.07 2.19 -14.66
CA THR A 400 -28.55 2.43 -13.30
C THR A 400 -28.93 1.09 -12.66
N MET A 401 -28.35 0.71 -11.53
CA MET A 401 -28.89 -0.39 -10.71
C MET A 401 -29.61 0.19 -9.49
N TYR A 402 -30.92 -0.03 -9.43
CA TYR A 402 -31.74 0.12 -8.23
C TYR A 402 -31.84 -1.25 -7.53
N VAL A 403 -31.71 -1.26 -6.20
CA VAL A 403 -32.13 -2.39 -5.35
C VAL A 403 -33.51 -2.03 -4.78
N GLN A 404 -34.49 -2.87 -5.09
CA GLN A 404 -35.85 -2.81 -4.55
C GLN A 404 -35.88 -3.61 -3.25
N ASP A 405 -36.15 -2.94 -2.13
CA ASP A 405 -36.57 -3.58 -0.90
C ASP A 405 -38.08 -3.87 -0.96
N GLY A 406 -38.45 -5.08 -0.62
CA GLY A 406 -39.81 -5.47 -0.29
C GLY A 406 -39.73 -6.79 0.47
N GLY A 407 -40.24 -6.95 1.67
CA GLY A 407 -40.92 -6.04 2.58
C GLY A 407 -41.64 -6.92 3.59
N GLU A 408 -41.55 -6.63 4.89
CA GLU A 408 -42.50 -7.16 5.86
C GLU A 408 -42.94 -6.08 6.85
N THR A 409 -44.25 -5.88 6.81
CA THR A 409 -45.22 -5.32 7.76
C THR A 409 -44.74 -4.85 9.14
N GLY A 410 -45.12 -3.61 9.46
CA GLY A 410 -45.96 -3.35 10.64
C GLY A 410 -45.32 -2.64 11.82
N SER A 411 -45.50 -1.30 11.90
CA SER A 411 -45.94 -0.56 13.09
C SER A 411 -45.66 0.92 12.88
N GLY A 412 -46.73 1.73 12.80
CA GLY A 412 -46.64 3.15 12.49
C GLY A 412 -46.17 4.02 13.64
N PHE A 413 -45.65 5.21 13.29
CA PHE A 413 -45.97 6.50 13.89
C PHE A 413 -45.66 7.61 12.85
N HIS A 414 -46.62 8.52 12.66
CA HIS A 414 -46.50 9.70 11.80
C HIS A 414 -45.62 10.78 12.44
N SER A 415 -44.77 11.42 11.64
CA SER A 415 -44.61 12.89 11.62
C SER A 415 -43.95 13.34 10.31
N ASP A 416 -44.55 14.34 9.69
CA ASP A 416 -44.18 14.98 8.43
C ASP A 416 -42.84 15.75 8.48
N HIS A 417 -41.98 15.63 7.45
CA HIS A 417 -41.59 16.74 6.56
C HIS A 417 -40.49 16.37 5.52
N VAL A 418 -40.83 16.64 4.25
CA VAL A 418 -40.06 17.03 3.04
C VAL A 418 -38.73 16.33 2.68
N PRO A 419 -38.60 15.75 1.47
CA PRO A 419 -37.33 15.22 0.98
C PRO A 419 -36.53 16.29 0.21
N ASP A 420 -35.24 16.41 0.53
CA ASP A 420 -34.26 17.03 -0.38
C ASP A 420 -33.55 15.93 -1.17
N ARG A 421 -33.46 16.12 -2.48
CA ARG A 421 -32.95 15.14 -3.45
C ARG A 421 -31.46 15.35 -3.65
N SER A 422 -30.63 14.39 -3.25
CA SER A 422 -29.34 14.16 -3.91
C SER A 422 -28.90 12.70 -3.77
N GLY A 423 -28.94 11.97 -4.89
CA GLY A 423 -28.38 10.61 -4.98
C GLY A 423 -26.89 10.63 -4.69
N THR A 424 -26.51 10.08 -3.54
CA THR A 424 -25.12 9.96 -3.08
C THR A 424 -24.83 8.48 -2.89
N LEU A 425 -23.80 7.97 -3.58
CA LEU A 425 -23.24 6.65 -3.32
C LEU A 425 -22.22 6.78 -2.18
N THR A 426 -22.65 6.39 -0.99
CA THR A 426 -21.82 6.32 0.22
C THR A 426 -21.68 4.84 0.57
N THR A 427 -20.46 4.32 0.57
CA THR A 427 -20.19 2.96 1.07
C THR A 427 -19.62 3.07 2.48
N GLN A 428 -20.30 2.44 3.44
CA GLN A 428 -19.83 2.30 4.81
C GLN A 428 -18.77 1.19 4.90
N LEU A 429 -17.62 1.50 5.52
CA LEU A 429 -16.52 0.56 5.76
C LEU A 429 -16.49 0.05 7.22
N SER A 430 -17.66 -0.13 7.84
CA SER A 430 -17.76 -0.64 9.23
C SER A 430 -19.05 -1.42 9.47
N ASP A 431 -18.92 -2.65 9.95
CA ASP A 431 -19.99 -3.33 10.67
C ASP A 431 -20.08 -2.75 12.08
N ARG A 432 -21.29 -2.30 12.44
CA ARG A 432 -21.63 -1.92 13.80
C ARG A 432 -21.94 -3.19 14.59
N THR A 433 -21.05 -3.60 15.48
CA THR A 433 -21.45 -4.39 16.65
C THR A 433 -21.68 -3.42 17.81
N SER A 434 -22.92 -2.95 17.91
CA SER A 434 -23.46 -2.45 19.16
C SER A 434 -23.81 -3.65 20.02
N ASP A 435 -23.08 -3.87 21.11
CA ASP A 435 -23.66 -4.46 22.30
C ASP A 435 -23.04 -3.79 23.53
N ALA A 436 -23.86 -2.95 24.15
CA ALA A 436 -23.67 -2.42 25.48
C ALA A 436 -24.29 -3.41 26.47
N PHE A 437 -23.50 -3.99 27.36
CA PHE A 437 -23.95 -4.41 28.68
C PHE A 437 -22.77 -4.33 29.67
N LEU A 438 -22.95 -3.39 30.62
CA LEU A 438 -22.31 -3.19 31.94
C LEU A 438 -20.86 -3.65 32.17
#